data_AF-A0A9W9HSC4-F1
#
_entry.id   AF-A0A9W9HSC4-F1
#
_cell.length_a   1.000
_cell.length_b   1.000
_cell.length_c   1.000
_cell.angle_alpha   90.00
_cell.angle_beta   90.00
_cell.angle_gamma   90.00
#
_symmetry.space_group_name_H-M   'P 1'
#
loop_
_entity.id
_entity.type
_entity.pdbx_description
1 polymer ?
#
loop_
_entity_poly.entity_id
_entity_poly.type
_entity_poly.pdbx_seq_one_letter_code
_entity_poly.pdbx_strand_id
1 'polypeptide(L)'
;MDLKPRNILIFEKADAEGKHIWKISDFGMSRVKTRREGQTSDRDFNTLFARRREPLKSSATVNLRGEGEFLAPESIAGKPTMNEKSDVWSLGCVASVVFVYLEEGATGVSLYQDERLEHPKSDGFDRFFLRNKGFALSKTHPVVTKWHARLIKKVSERGGTWEEEKALKEMLEFLEDSVLQEQPKRCDVGKLGEELHKTHSVYKTVESSAIRHTSRYRGLADKIASHGRLHKVPNHNTHQNTGCHIEKWLLGSKDSFKGCEISSDGTVAVFWTDKKISLFTSQSLSSDGNDVAQPADEFIISETNCVLKSIVLTDKCLVASTSGGKFQCYIFDLRRGPFVDATLNYHRPYALEHPEITKLAVAPGGHTMACVLRDRDKSHNAGWLLLAPTMSIEASPWIDKIDDPAADVIQLSFPTDDDIYIALRPCSTTRRREHQIRVIHFNIPTRMMDTLVIESQGLDSSNHVSFFTTFAHFQREPDKCAIVTRQKRLRITNLANNNTSPVIEAEIKTYRVLLLMMDPDDNKFYALGRHSASHAILVLEIKMPDQNTREVELRERAQISGLFYNDEFSARLCGTREGKYLLVTALMSANQRAIYKIHIGNPVRP
;
A
#
# COMPACT_ATOMS: atom_id res chain seq x y z
N MET A 1 3.92 20.89 -9.71
CA MET A 1 3.48 20.14 -10.91
C MET A 1 3.04 18.70 -10.64
N ASP A 2 3.13 18.16 -9.40
CA ASP A 2 2.66 16.80 -9.04
C ASP A 2 1.92 16.79 -7.70
N LEU A 3 1.11 17.80 -7.44
CA LEU A 3 0.42 17.90 -6.15
C LEU A 3 -0.79 16.95 -6.17
N LYS A 4 -0.74 15.90 -5.34
CA LYS A 4 -1.79 14.87 -5.20
C LYS A 4 -1.77 14.30 -3.79
N PRO A 5 -2.86 13.63 -3.33
CA PRO A 5 -2.95 13.13 -1.96
C PRO A 5 -1.79 12.21 -1.55
N ARG A 6 -1.33 11.32 -2.45
CA ARG A 6 -0.16 10.44 -2.22
C ARG A 6 1.13 11.20 -1.86
N ASN A 7 1.26 12.44 -2.31
CA ASN A 7 2.44 13.26 -2.09
C ASN A 7 2.28 14.19 -0.86
N ILE A 8 1.16 14.10 -0.12
CA ILE A 8 0.91 14.85 1.11
C ILE A 8 0.99 13.88 2.29
N LEU A 9 2.00 14.06 3.13
CA LEU A 9 2.27 13.22 4.29
C LEU A 9 1.67 13.85 5.54
N ILE A 10 1.08 13.03 6.41
CA ILE A 10 0.46 13.46 7.65
C ILE A 10 1.27 12.86 8.82
N PHE A 11 1.74 13.71 9.71
CA PHE A 11 2.51 13.33 10.90
C PHE A 11 1.73 13.68 12.17
N GLU A 12 1.80 12.83 13.18
CA GLU A 12 1.27 13.16 14.50
C GLU A 12 2.31 13.98 15.28
N LYS A 13 1.89 15.07 15.93
CA LYS A 13 2.78 15.87 16.77
C LYS A 13 2.86 15.23 18.16
N ALA A 14 4.05 14.75 18.53
CA ALA A 14 4.31 14.06 19.81
C ALA A 14 3.83 14.82 21.06
N ASP A 15 3.80 16.16 21.02
CA ASP A 15 3.51 17.00 22.18
C ASP A 15 2.06 17.53 22.24
N ALA A 16 1.17 17.12 21.33
CA ALA A 16 -0.22 17.56 21.34
C ALA A 16 -1.15 16.51 20.72
N GLU A 17 -1.88 15.80 21.58
CA GLU A 17 -2.93 14.84 21.18
C GLU A 17 -3.85 15.47 20.12
N GLY A 18 -4.01 14.76 19.00
CA GLY A 18 -4.92 15.14 17.91
C GLY A 18 -4.41 16.24 16.96
N LYS A 19 -3.18 16.75 17.10
CA LYS A 19 -2.62 17.71 16.13
C LYS A 19 -1.79 17.02 15.05
N HIS A 20 -2.35 16.99 13.85
CA HIS A 20 -1.67 16.48 12.66
C HIS A 20 -0.91 17.59 11.91
N ILE A 21 0.31 17.28 11.47
CA ILE A 21 1.16 18.15 10.64
C ILE A 21 1.16 17.60 9.21
N TRP A 22 0.68 18.41 8.28
CA TRP A 22 0.61 18.07 6.86
C TRP A 22 1.87 18.61 6.17
N LYS A 23 2.63 17.74 5.50
CA LYS A 23 3.85 18.10 4.77
C LYS A 23 3.76 17.63 3.32
N ILE A 24 4.06 18.54 2.39
CA ILE A 24 4.19 18.19 0.96
C ILE A 24 5.52 17.46 0.75
N SER A 25 5.48 16.39 -0.03
CA SER A 25 6.62 15.53 -0.38
C SER A 25 6.71 15.33 -1.90
N ASP A 26 7.74 14.63 -2.35
CA ASP A 26 7.99 14.30 -3.76
C ASP A 26 8.14 15.53 -4.68
N PHE A 27 9.26 16.26 -4.48
CA PHE A 27 9.64 17.42 -5.31
C PHE A 27 10.32 17.03 -6.63
N GLY A 28 10.27 15.74 -7.04
CA GLY A 28 10.95 15.24 -8.24
C GLY A 28 10.54 15.95 -9.54
N MET A 29 9.37 16.59 -9.57
CA MET A 29 8.86 17.39 -10.69
C MET A 29 8.76 18.89 -10.40
N SER A 30 9.41 19.38 -9.35
CA SER A 30 9.40 20.80 -8.99
C SER A 30 10.33 21.63 -9.89
N ARG A 31 9.89 22.84 -10.26
CA ARG A 31 10.71 23.81 -11.03
C ARG A 31 11.03 25.01 -10.15
N VAL A 32 12.27 25.49 -10.23
CA VAL A 32 12.69 26.74 -9.58
C VAL A 32 12.69 27.85 -10.61
N LYS A 33 11.79 28.82 -10.42
CA LYS A 33 11.86 30.09 -11.14
C LYS A 33 13.01 30.90 -10.55
N THR A 34 14.13 30.99 -11.27
CA THR A 34 15.25 31.86 -10.84
C THR A 34 15.04 33.24 -11.47
N ARG A 35 14.82 34.26 -10.65
CA ARG A 35 14.69 35.64 -11.11
C ARG A 35 16.08 36.29 -11.13
N ARG A 36 16.72 36.35 -12.30
CA ARG A 36 17.82 37.30 -12.56
C ARG A 36 17.26 38.43 -13.42
N GLU A 37 17.69 39.66 -13.13
CA GLU A 37 17.22 40.89 -13.77
C GLU A 37 16.94 40.70 -15.28
N GLY A 38 15.67 40.82 -15.66
CA GLY A 38 15.22 40.83 -17.05
C GLY A 38 15.08 39.48 -17.77
N GLN A 39 15.53 38.35 -17.22
CA GLN A 39 15.36 37.03 -17.87
C GLN A 39 14.88 35.96 -16.88
N THR A 40 13.63 35.50 -17.08
CA THR A 40 13.09 34.29 -16.44
C THR A 40 13.67 33.06 -17.14
N SER A 41 14.53 32.30 -16.46
CA SER A 41 14.90 30.95 -16.88
C SER A 41 14.31 29.94 -15.90
N ASP A 42 13.50 29.01 -16.41
CA ASP A 42 13.01 27.87 -15.65
C ASP A 42 14.17 26.88 -15.49
N ARG A 43 14.61 26.64 -14.25
CA ARG A 43 15.59 25.59 -13.94
C ARG A 43 14.91 24.47 -13.16
N ASP A 44 15.25 23.24 -13.51
CA ASP A 44 14.81 22.07 -12.76
C ASP A 44 15.38 22.12 -11.33
N PHE A 45 14.54 21.92 -10.31
CA PHE A 45 14.92 21.99 -8.89
C PHE A 45 16.12 21.08 -8.58
N ASN A 46 16.23 19.94 -9.27
CA ASN A 46 17.33 18.98 -9.11
C ASN A 46 18.71 19.55 -9.52
N THR A 47 18.75 20.59 -10.35
CA THR A 47 20.01 21.17 -10.83
C THR A 47 20.61 22.23 -9.90
N LEU A 48 19.84 22.78 -8.96
CA LEU A 48 20.29 23.86 -8.07
C LEU A 48 20.91 23.38 -6.75
N PHE A 49 20.70 22.12 -6.37
CA PHE A 49 21.18 21.53 -5.11
C PHE A 49 22.29 20.49 -5.29
N ALA A 50 23.20 20.72 -6.24
CA ALA A 50 24.43 19.92 -6.36
C ALA A 50 25.46 20.29 -5.26
N ARG A 51 25.14 20.06 -3.98
CA ARG A 51 26.13 19.79 -2.92
C ARG A 51 25.46 19.31 -1.62
N ARG A 52 26.00 18.18 -1.11
CA ARG A 52 25.65 17.38 0.09
C ARG A 52 24.30 16.66 0.03
N ARG A 53 24.36 15.39 -0.37
CA ARG A 53 23.24 14.42 -0.44
C ARG A 53 23.02 13.75 0.91
N GLU A 54 21.80 13.83 1.39
CA GLU A 54 21.17 12.91 2.36
C GLU A 54 19.83 12.40 1.75
N PRO A 55 19.21 11.33 2.29
CA PRO A 55 19.02 10.04 1.63
C PRO A 55 17.85 9.96 0.63
N LEU A 56 18.07 9.18 -0.43
CA LEU A 56 17.11 8.96 -1.51
C LEU A 56 15.95 8.05 -1.11
N LYS A 57 14.76 8.64 -1.06
CA LYS A 57 13.49 8.00 -1.40
C LYS A 57 12.77 8.88 -2.41
N SER A 58 12.89 8.56 -3.70
CA SER A 58 11.85 8.69 -4.72
C SER A 58 12.45 8.44 -6.10
N SER A 59 11.82 7.54 -6.85
CA SER A 59 12.07 7.36 -8.28
C SER A 59 11.90 8.69 -9.00
N ALA A 60 12.77 9.00 -9.96
CA ALA A 60 12.56 10.13 -10.85
C ALA A 60 11.20 10.00 -11.56
N THR A 61 10.26 10.88 -11.22
CA THR A 61 8.90 10.90 -11.79
C THR A 61 8.98 11.51 -13.19
N VAL A 62 8.86 10.68 -14.22
CA VAL A 62 8.83 11.13 -15.62
C VAL A 62 7.39 11.46 -16.00
N ASN A 63 7.16 12.69 -16.51
CA ASN A 63 5.87 13.09 -17.09
C ASN A 63 5.54 12.23 -18.32
N LEU A 64 4.61 11.29 -18.17
CA LEU A 64 3.87 10.74 -19.29
C LEU A 64 2.61 11.61 -19.50
N ARG A 65 2.33 11.82 -20.78
CA ARG A 65 1.48 12.88 -21.34
C ARG A 65 0.04 12.83 -20.80
N GLY A 66 -0.33 13.70 -19.87
CA GLY A 66 -1.73 14.05 -19.61
C GLY A 66 -2.61 13.04 -18.89
N GLU A 67 -2.01 12.16 -18.10
CA GLU A 67 -2.68 11.00 -17.45
C GLU A 67 -2.68 11.10 -15.91
N GLY A 68 -2.63 12.30 -15.33
CA GLY A 68 -2.72 12.48 -13.87
C GLY A 68 -4.09 12.99 -13.43
N GLU A 69 -4.69 12.31 -12.46
CA GLU A 69 -6.05 12.57 -11.91
C GLU A 69 -6.23 14.03 -11.46
N PHE A 70 -5.21 14.57 -10.81
CA PHE A 70 -5.20 15.93 -10.23
C PHE A 70 -4.60 16.99 -11.16
N LEU A 71 -4.17 16.60 -12.38
CA LEU A 71 -3.55 17.54 -13.30
C LEU A 71 -4.56 18.52 -13.89
N ALA A 72 -4.09 19.75 -14.08
CA ALA A 72 -4.87 20.81 -14.69
C ALA A 72 -5.07 20.56 -16.21
N PRO A 73 -6.15 21.10 -16.81
CA PRO A 73 -6.45 20.93 -18.24
C PRO A 73 -5.32 21.32 -19.21
N GLU A 74 -4.50 22.31 -18.86
CA GLU A 74 -3.37 22.74 -19.69
C GLU A 74 -2.21 21.72 -19.73
N SER A 75 -2.20 20.72 -18.85
CA SER A 75 -1.21 19.63 -18.87
C SER A 75 -1.35 18.73 -20.10
N ILE A 76 -2.54 18.72 -20.73
CA ILE A 76 -2.82 17.92 -21.93
C ILE A 76 -2.74 18.73 -23.23
N ALA A 77 -2.45 20.04 -23.14
CA ALA A 77 -2.32 20.91 -24.30
C ALA A 77 -1.07 20.57 -25.14
N GLY A 78 -1.13 20.79 -26.46
CA GLY A 78 -0.03 20.49 -27.39
C GLY A 78 1.30 21.17 -27.06
N LYS A 79 1.25 22.28 -26.31
CA LYS A 79 2.39 22.91 -25.62
C LYS A 79 2.02 23.08 -24.14
N PRO A 80 2.61 22.32 -23.20
CA PRO A 80 2.27 22.44 -21.78
C PRO A 80 2.67 23.81 -21.25
N THR A 81 1.69 24.61 -20.83
CA THR A 81 1.90 25.92 -20.17
C THR A 81 1.76 25.80 -18.65
N MET A 82 2.20 24.68 -18.07
CA MET A 82 2.04 24.45 -16.63
C MET A 82 2.83 25.48 -15.83
N ASN A 83 2.15 26.11 -14.87
CA ASN A 83 2.70 27.15 -14.00
C ASN A 83 2.11 27.03 -12.59
N GLU A 84 2.31 28.03 -11.74
CA GLU A 84 1.76 28.08 -10.38
C GLU A 84 0.23 27.92 -10.35
N LYS A 85 -0.50 28.36 -11.38
CA LYS A 85 -1.96 28.20 -11.49
C LYS A 85 -2.37 26.76 -11.75
N SER A 86 -1.47 25.92 -12.28
CA SER A 86 -1.69 24.48 -12.41
C SER A 86 -1.59 23.77 -11.06
N ASP A 87 -0.70 24.25 -10.18
CA ASP A 87 -0.60 23.76 -8.80
C ASP A 87 -1.80 24.20 -7.96
N VAL A 88 -2.32 25.41 -8.17
CA VAL A 88 -3.57 25.88 -7.56
C VAL A 88 -4.76 24.99 -7.96
N TRP A 89 -4.87 24.59 -9.23
CA TRP A 89 -5.88 23.62 -9.67
C TRP A 89 -5.75 22.28 -8.93
N SER A 90 -4.51 21.76 -8.87
CA SER A 90 -4.23 20.47 -8.23
C SER A 90 -4.58 20.50 -6.74
N LEU A 91 -4.26 21.61 -6.05
CA LEU A 91 -4.63 21.84 -4.65
C LEU A 91 -6.15 21.95 -4.46
N GLY A 92 -6.85 22.60 -5.40
CA GLY A 92 -8.31 22.66 -5.40
C GLY A 92 -8.97 21.29 -5.53
N CYS A 93 -8.42 20.43 -6.39
CA CYS A 93 -8.87 19.04 -6.52
C CYS A 93 -8.65 18.25 -5.22
N VAL A 94 -7.49 18.42 -4.58
CA VAL A 94 -7.21 17.81 -3.26
C VAL A 94 -8.18 18.32 -2.21
N ALA A 95 -8.45 19.63 -2.15
CA ALA A 95 -9.39 20.22 -1.20
C ALA A 95 -10.81 19.65 -1.40
N SER A 96 -11.28 19.52 -2.65
CA SER A 96 -12.56 18.89 -2.98
C SER A 96 -12.65 17.46 -2.43
N VAL A 97 -11.59 16.65 -2.59
CA VAL A 97 -11.54 15.29 -2.04
C VAL A 97 -11.55 15.28 -0.50
N VAL A 98 -10.84 16.22 0.14
CA VAL A 98 -10.84 16.35 1.60
C VAL A 98 -12.25 16.67 2.12
N PHE A 99 -12.99 17.59 1.50
CA PHE A 99 -14.37 17.89 1.92
C PHE A 99 -15.31 16.69 1.74
N VAL A 100 -15.15 15.91 0.66
CA VAL A 100 -15.89 14.66 0.51
C VAL A 100 -15.55 13.67 1.63
N TYR A 101 -14.26 13.53 1.96
CA TYR A 101 -13.84 12.66 3.06
C TYR A 101 -14.39 13.11 4.42
N LEU A 102 -14.41 14.41 4.69
CA LEU A 102 -14.91 14.95 5.97
C LEU A 102 -16.39 14.64 6.21
N GLU A 103 -17.22 14.63 5.16
CA GLU A 103 -18.66 14.40 5.29
C GLU A 103 -19.09 12.94 5.01
N GLU A 104 -18.43 12.25 4.09
CA GLU A 104 -18.84 10.92 3.60
C GLU A 104 -17.79 9.82 3.86
N GLY A 105 -16.66 10.17 4.48
CA GLY A 105 -15.56 9.25 4.76
C GLY A 105 -14.90 8.68 3.50
N ALA A 106 -14.14 7.60 3.67
CA ALA A 106 -13.42 6.95 2.58
C ALA A 106 -14.35 6.41 1.48
N THR A 107 -15.51 5.86 1.85
CA THR A 107 -16.49 5.34 0.90
C THR A 107 -17.04 6.45 0.00
N GLY A 108 -17.27 7.65 0.54
CA GLY A 108 -17.66 8.82 -0.25
C GLY A 108 -16.61 9.22 -1.28
N VAL A 109 -15.33 9.18 -0.91
CA VAL A 109 -14.23 9.49 -1.83
C VAL A 109 -14.18 8.49 -2.98
N SER A 110 -14.34 7.19 -2.70
CA SER A 110 -14.41 6.15 -3.74
C SER A 110 -15.59 6.37 -4.69
N LEU A 111 -16.80 6.59 -4.17
CA LEU A 111 -17.97 6.86 -5.01
C LEU A 111 -17.81 8.14 -5.84
N TYR A 112 -17.19 9.16 -5.28
CA TYR A 112 -16.92 10.40 -5.98
C TYR A 112 -15.94 10.19 -7.16
N GLN A 113 -14.94 9.34 -6.97
CA GLN A 113 -14.02 8.91 -8.02
C GLN A 113 -14.70 8.06 -9.09
N ASP A 114 -15.46 7.04 -8.69
CA ASP A 114 -16.18 6.14 -9.60
C ASP A 114 -17.16 6.94 -10.49
N GLU A 115 -17.95 7.85 -9.92
CA GLU A 115 -18.89 8.68 -10.70
C GLU A 115 -18.18 9.58 -11.73
N ARG A 116 -16.96 10.07 -11.45
CA ARG A 116 -16.18 10.84 -12.44
C ARG A 116 -15.65 9.94 -13.55
N LEU A 117 -15.17 8.75 -13.19
CA LEU A 117 -14.65 7.78 -14.14
C LEU A 117 -15.74 7.25 -15.09
N GLU A 118 -16.92 6.94 -14.55
CA GLU A 118 -18.06 6.38 -15.29
C GLU A 118 -18.79 7.40 -16.18
N HIS A 119 -18.47 8.70 -16.06
CA HIS A 119 -19.14 9.72 -16.84
C HIS A 119 -18.88 9.54 -18.35
N PRO A 120 -19.91 9.57 -19.24
CA PRO A 120 -19.75 9.21 -20.66
C PRO A 120 -18.72 10.02 -21.47
N LYS A 121 -18.29 11.18 -20.95
CA LYS A 121 -17.31 12.09 -21.57
C LYS A 121 -15.94 12.07 -20.87
N SER A 122 -15.70 11.15 -19.94
CA SER A 122 -14.45 11.02 -19.18
C SER A 122 -13.29 10.43 -20.00
N ASP A 123 -13.56 9.94 -21.21
CA ASP A 123 -12.61 9.21 -22.07
C ASP A 123 -11.97 7.99 -21.35
N GLY A 124 -12.61 7.46 -20.30
CA GLY A 124 -12.11 6.34 -19.50
C GLY A 124 -11.03 6.71 -18.47
N PHE A 125 -10.87 8.00 -18.15
CA PHE A 125 -9.93 8.49 -17.15
C PHE A 125 -10.64 9.24 -16.03
N ASP A 126 -10.21 9.05 -14.78
CA ASP A 126 -10.65 9.91 -13.67
C ASP A 126 -9.95 11.27 -13.76
N ARG A 127 -10.73 12.34 -13.99
CA ARG A 127 -10.24 13.72 -14.08
C ARG A 127 -11.28 14.69 -13.52
N PHE A 128 -10.79 15.80 -12.98
CA PHE A 128 -11.63 16.92 -12.51
C PHE A 128 -12.11 17.85 -13.63
N PHE A 129 -11.82 17.54 -14.89
CA PHE A 129 -12.30 18.27 -16.07
C PHE A 129 -12.69 17.31 -17.20
N LEU A 130 -13.58 17.77 -18.08
CA LEU A 130 -13.93 17.08 -19.31
C LEU A 130 -13.16 17.68 -20.49
N ARG A 131 -12.67 16.79 -21.35
CA ARG A 131 -12.04 17.18 -22.61
C ARG A 131 -13.13 17.55 -23.61
N ASN A 132 -13.05 18.76 -24.15
CA ASN A 132 -13.89 19.14 -25.29
C ASN A 132 -13.25 18.70 -26.61
N LYS A 133 -14.07 18.20 -27.54
CA LYS A 133 -13.64 17.93 -28.92
C LYS A 133 -13.63 19.27 -29.69
N GLY A 134 -12.48 19.70 -30.20
CA GLY A 134 -12.31 20.93 -30.98
C GLY A 134 -11.55 22.06 -30.25
N PHE A 135 -11.68 23.31 -30.71
CA PHE A 135 -11.03 24.51 -30.14
C PHE A 135 -11.69 25.04 -28.85
N ALA A 136 -12.68 24.32 -28.28
CA ALA A 136 -13.37 24.73 -27.06
C ALA A 136 -12.54 24.41 -25.81
N LEU A 137 -12.50 25.37 -24.88
CA LEU A 137 -11.76 25.25 -23.61
C LEU A 137 -12.34 24.13 -22.74
N SER A 138 -11.49 23.35 -22.07
CA SER A 138 -11.90 22.30 -21.14
C SER A 138 -12.74 22.87 -20.00
N LYS A 139 -13.81 22.18 -19.63
CA LYS A 139 -14.70 22.58 -18.54
C LYS A 139 -14.53 21.65 -17.33
N THR A 140 -14.78 22.18 -16.14
CA THR A 140 -14.82 21.42 -14.89
C THR A 140 -15.83 20.29 -15.01
N HIS A 141 -15.48 19.15 -14.42
CA HIS A 141 -16.27 17.94 -14.53
C HIS A 141 -17.61 18.12 -13.78
N PRO A 142 -18.79 17.90 -14.41
CA PRO A 142 -20.09 18.21 -13.80
C PRO A 142 -20.38 17.40 -12.53
N VAL A 143 -19.79 16.20 -12.41
CA VAL A 143 -19.85 15.39 -11.18
C VAL A 143 -19.23 16.14 -9.99
N VAL A 144 -18.22 16.99 -10.19
CA VAL A 144 -17.62 17.79 -9.11
C VAL A 144 -18.66 18.72 -8.49
N THR A 145 -19.31 19.55 -9.31
CA THR A 145 -20.40 20.45 -8.87
C THR A 145 -21.57 19.69 -8.26
N LYS A 146 -21.95 18.53 -8.85
CA LYS A 146 -23.00 17.66 -8.30
C LYS A 146 -22.66 17.20 -6.89
N TRP A 147 -21.42 16.77 -6.66
CA TRP A 147 -20.97 16.31 -5.34
C TRP A 147 -20.87 17.46 -4.35
N HIS A 148 -20.34 18.62 -4.75
CA HIS A 148 -20.29 19.78 -3.88
C HIS A 148 -21.69 20.21 -3.40
N ALA A 149 -22.68 20.28 -4.30
CA ALA A 149 -24.06 20.56 -3.94
C ALA A 149 -24.66 19.51 -2.99
N ARG A 150 -24.32 18.23 -3.19
CA ARG A 150 -24.73 17.13 -2.31
C ARG A 150 -24.14 17.26 -0.90
N LEU A 151 -22.86 17.63 -0.78
CA LEU A 151 -22.21 17.83 0.52
C LEU A 151 -22.90 18.94 1.32
N ILE A 152 -23.19 20.07 0.67
CA ILE A 152 -23.90 21.20 1.31
C ILE A 152 -25.26 20.73 1.84
N LYS A 153 -26.04 20.04 1.00
CA LYS A 153 -27.37 19.52 1.40
C LYS A 153 -27.29 18.56 2.58
N LYS A 154 -26.26 17.72 2.62
CA LYS A 154 -26.07 16.75 3.71
C LYS A 154 -25.80 17.42 5.05
N VAL A 155 -25.05 18.51 5.09
CA VAL A 155 -24.84 19.29 6.33
C VAL A 155 -26.18 19.79 6.87
N SER A 156 -27.06 20.31 6.00
CA SER A 156 -28.41 20.72 6.38
C SER A 156 -29.24 19.54 6.91
N GLU A 157 -29.19 18.39 6.24
CA GLU A 157 -29.98 17.20 6.59
C GLU A 157 -29.56 16.56 7.92
N ARG A 158 -28.26 16.59 8.27
CA ARG A 158 -27.74 16.07 9.54
C ARG A 158 -27.87 17.04 10.72
N GLY A 159 -28.49 18.21 10.50
CA GLY A 159 -28.67 19.24 11.52
C GLY A 159 -27.39 19.98 11.88
N GLY A 160 -26.46 20.16 10.92
CA GLY A 160 -25.29 21.02 11.08
C GLY A 160 -25.67 22.47 11.39
N THR A 161 -24.74 23.25 11.95
CA THR A 161 -25.05 24.66 12.25
C THR A 161 -25.14 25.46 10.95
N TRP A 162 -25.94 26.53 10.96
CA TRP A 162 -26.04 27.44 9.82
C TRP A 162 -24.66 27.99 9.40
N GLU A 163 -23.78 28.24 10.37
CA GLU A 163 -22.42 28.71 10.13
C GLU A 163 -21.54 27.66 9.44
N GLU A 164 -21.68 26.38 9.81
CA GLU A 164 -20.97 25.26 9.17
C GLU A 164 -21.42 25.09 7.72
N GLU A 165 -22.74 25.03 7.49
CA GLU A 165 -23.31 24.92 6.15
C GLU A 165 -22.87 26.09 5.26
N LYS A 166 -22.97 27.32 5.79
CA LYS A 166 -22.56 28.53 5.07
C LYS A 166 -21.07 28.51 4.74
N ALA A 167 -20.20 28.13 5.68
CA ALA A 167 -18.76 28.08 5.45
C ALA A 167 -18.36 26.99 4.44
N LEU A 168 -19.00 25.83 4.47
CA LEU A 168 -18.81 24.77 3.49
C LEU A 168 -19.27 25.22 2.11
N LYS A 169 -20.45 25.83 2.02
CA LYS A 169 -21.00 26.36 0.77
C LYS A 169 -20.09 27.41 0.15
N GLU A 170 -19.68 28.42 0.91
CA GLU A 170 -18.77 29.47 0.45
C GLU A 170 -17.45 28.88 -0.08
N MET A 171 -16.89 27.89 0.62
CA MET A 171 -15.64 27.25 0.21
C MET A 171 -15.79 26.43 -1.08
N LEU A 172 -16.85 25.62 -1.20
CA LEU A 172 -17.06 24.77 -2.37
C LEU A 172 -17.44 25.58 -3.60
N GLU A 173 -18.27 26.62 -3.46
CA GLU A 173 -18.56 27.59 -4.52
C GLU A 173 -17.28 28.35 -4.92
N PHE A 174 -16.43 28.75 -3.97
CA PHE A 174 -15.14 29.36 -4.26
C PHE A 174 -14.20 28.42 -5.05
N LEU A 175 -14.16 27.12 -4.70
CA LEU A 175 -13.39 26.14 -5.46
C LEU A 175 -13.89 26.08 -6.91
N GLU A 176 -15.20 26.08 -7.13
CA GLU A 176 -15.78 26.03 -8.48
C GLU A 176 -15.53 27.32 -9.27
N ASP A 177 -15.77 28.48 -8.68
CA ASP A 177 -15.76 29.77 -9.38
C ASP A 177 -14.37 30.39 -9.53
N SER A 178 -13.44 30.06 -8.63
CA SER A 178 -12.12 30.72 -8.55
C SER A 178 -10.93 29.79 -8.71
N VAL A 179 -11.07 28.46 -8.53
CA VAL A 179 -9.94 27.51 -8.57
C VAL A 179 -10.05 26.52 -9.72
N LEU A 180 -11.18 25.82 -9.81
CA LEU A 180 -11.50 24.84 -10.85
C LEU A 180 -12.03 25.57 -12.08
N GLN A 181 -11.19 26.45 -12.63
CA GLN A 181 -11.47 27.27 -13.80
C GLN A 181 -10.36 27.15 -14.85
N GLU A 182 -10.53 27.85 -15.98
CA GLU A 182 -9.49 28.03 -16.97
C GLU A 182 -8.27 28.75 -16.37
N GLN A 183 -7.06 28.38 -16.78
CA GLN A 183 -5.79 28.88 -16.24
C GLN A 183 -5.72 30.41 -16.00
N PRO A 184 -6.16 31.31 -16.93
CA PRO A 184 -6.10 32.76 -16.70
C PRO A 184 -7.12 33.28 -15.67
N LYS A 185 -8.21 32.54 -15.42
CA LYS A 185 -9.28 32.92 -14.48
C LYS A 185 -9.00 32.44 -13.06
N ARG A 186 -8.06 31.50 -12.87
CA ARG A 186 -7.76 30.94 -11.55
C ARG A 186 -7.18 31.99 -10.61
N CYS A 187 -7.57 31.93 -9.34
CA CYS A 187 -7.00 32.74 -8.27
C CYS A 187 -5.53 32.36 -8.01
N ASP A 188 -4.83 33.17 -7.24
CA ASP A 188 -3.52 32.81 -6.70
C ASP A 188 -3.67 31.87 -5.49
N VAL A 189 -2.56 31.24 -5.08
CA VAL A 189 -2.54 30.32 -3.94
C VAL A 189 -2.78 31.03 -2.61
N GLY A 190 -2.47 32.33 -2.52
CA GLY A 190 -2.70 33.15 -1.32
C GLY A 190 -4.19 33.24 -1.02
N LYS A 191 -5.00 33.61 -2.02
CA LYS A 191 -6.47 33.66 -1.91
C LYS A 191 -7.09 32.32 -1.54
N LEU A 192 -6.61 31.21 -2.12
CA LEU A 192 -7.07 29.88 -1.74
C LEU A 192 -6.71 29.56 -0.28
N GLY A 193 -5.51 29.96 0.18
CA GLY A 193 -5.11 29.82 1.57
C GLY A 193 -5.96 30.66 2.53
N GLU A 194 -6.31 31.89 2.16
CA GLU A 194 -7.19 32.77 2.92
C GLU A 194 -8.58 32.18 3.09
N GLU A 195 -9.20 31.68 2.01
CA GLU A 195 -10.54 31.07 2.08
C GLU A 195 -10.53 29.79 2.93
N LEU A 196 -9.53 28.92 2.74
CA LEU A 196 -9.37 27.73 3.60
C LEU A 196 -9.19 28.09 5.08
N HIS A 197 -8.44 29.16 5.38
CA HIS A 197 -8.24 29.63 6.75
C HIS A 197 -9.53 30.17 7.36
N LYS A 198 -10.32 30.90 6.57
CA LYS A 198 -11.64 31.41 6.96
C LYS A 198 -12.59 30.24 7.26
N THR A 199 -12.71 29.26 6.37
CA THR A 199 -13.53 28.05 6.58
C THR A 199 -13.09 27.29 7.83
N HIS A 200 -11.80 27.01 7.97
CA HIS A 200 -11.27 26.33 9.16
C HIS A 200 -11.56 27.07 10.47
N SER A 201 -11.50 28.40 10.47
CA SER A 201 -11.81 29.21 11.66
C SER A 201 -13.27 29.08 12.10
N VAL A 202 -14.20 28.96 11.14
CA VAL A 202 -15.61 28.69 11.43
C VAL A 202 -15.79 27.29 12.03
N TYR A 203 -15.22 26.26 11.40
CA TYR A 203 -15.29 24.88 11.90
C TYR A 203 -14.74 24.75 13.33
N LYS A 204 -13.62 25.41 13.63
CA LYS A 204 -13.05 25.44 14.99
C LYS A 204 -13.97 26.11 16.02
N THR A 205 -14.72 27.12 15.59
CA THR A 205 -15.68 27.84 16.45
C THR A 205 -16.92 27.01 16.72
N VAL A 206 -17.42 26.29 15.69
CA VAL A 206 -18.54 25.34 15.81
C VAL A 206 -18.17 24.20 16.76
N GLU A 207 -16.98 23.60 16.60
CA GLU A 207 -16.46 22.55 17.48
C GLU A 207 -16.35 23.03 18.94
N SER A 208 -15.78 24.21 19.15
CA SER A 208 -15.65 24.82 20.49
C SER A 208 -17.01 25.11 21.14
N SER A 209 -18.06 25.34 20.35
CA SER A 209 -19.42 25.62 20.83
C SER A 209 -20.18 24.33 21.15
N ALA A 210 -19.99 23.27 20.35
CA ALA A 210 -20.51 21.92 20.62
C ALA A 210 -19.96 21.32 21.93
N ILE A 211 -18.68 21.58 22.25
CA ILE A 211 -18.03 21.14 23.49
C ILE A 211 -18.60 21.86 24.73
N ARG A 212 -19.13 23.09 24.59
CA ARG A 212 -19.74 23.84 25.72
C ARG A 212 -21.16 23.37 26.06
N HIS A 213 -21.92 22.85 25.09
CA HIS A 213 -23.28 22.35 25.32
C HIS A 213 -23.31 20.90 25.85
N THR A 214 -22.23 20.14 25.67
CA THR A 214 -22.13 18.72 26.11
C THR A 214 -21.73 18.55 27.58
N SER A 215 -21.35 19.62 28.30
CA SER A 215 -21.01 19.56 29.74
C SER A 215 -22.21 19.63 30.69
N ARG A 216 -23.44 19.87 30.19
CA ARG A 216 -24.68 19.89 31.00
C ARG A 216 -25.64 18.72 30.78
N TYR A 217 -25.34 17.80 29.87
CA TYR A 217 -26.17 16.62 29.60
C TYR A 217 -25.34 15.34 29.44
N ARG A 218 -24.45 15.05 30.38
CA ARG A 218 -23.76 13.75 30.49
C ARG A 218 -24.58 12.74 31.31
N GLY A 219 -25.90 12.69 31.09
CA GLY A 219 -26.82 11.85 31.87
C GLY A 219 -27.94 11.17 31.09
N LEU A 220 -27.98 11.27 29.75
CA LEU A 220 -29.08 10.71 28.94
C LEU A 220 -28.64 9.96 27.67
N ALA A 221 -27.34 9.82 27.41
CA ALA A 221 -26.81 9.11 26.23
C ALA A 221 -26.67 7.58 26.43
N ASP A 222 -26.86 7.06 27.64
CA ASP A 222 -26.82 5.61 27.93
C ASP A 222 -28.20 4.92 27.80
N LYS A 223 -29.21 5.58 27.22
CA LYS A 223 -30.55 4.98 27.01
C LYS A 223 -31.07 5.01 25.57
N ILE A 224 -30.26 5.42 24.59
CA ILE A 224 -30.66 5.42 23.15
C ILE A 224 -29.94 4.32 22.35
N ALA A 225 -28.99 3.60 22.95
CA ALA A 225 -28.34 2.44 22.32
C ALA A 225 -29.20 1.16 22.28
N SER A 226 -30.49 1.21 22.63
CA SER A 226 -31.32 0.01 22.75
C SER A 226 -32.57 -0.04 21.88
N HIS A 227 -32.94 0.98 21.09
CA HIS A 227 -34.13 0.91 20.21
C HIS A 227 -33.88 1.53 18.82
N GLY A 228 -33.33 0.75 17.90
CA GLY A 228 -33.29 1.04 16.47
C GLY A 228 -33.81 -0.15 15.66
N ARG A 229 -35.11 -0.12 15.32
CA ARG A 229 -35.78 -1.16 14.53
C ARG A 229 -35.20 -1.26 13.13
N LEU A 230 -35.03 -2.50 12.67
CA LEU A 230 -34.79 -2.89 11.28
C LEU A 230 -35.75 -2.15 10.32
N HIS A 231 -35.21 -1.29 9.47
CA HIS A 231 -35.79 -1.03 8.17
C HIS A 231 -35.04 -1.85 7.12
N LYS A 232 -35.66 -2.99 6.76
CA LYS A 232 -35.33 -3.73 5.53
C LYS A 232 -35.65 -2.82 4.34
N VAL A 233 -34.62 -2.44 3.59
CA VAL A 233 -34.77 -1.98 2.20
C VAL A 233 -34.21 -3.09 1.30
N PRO A 234 -34.89 -3.47 0.20
CA PRO A 234 -34.63 -4.72 -0.51
C PRO A 234 -33.31 -4.65 -1.28
N ASN A 235 -32.47 -5.65 -1.06
CA ASN A 235 -31.20 -5.84 -1.73
C ASN A 235 -31.46 -6.42 -3.13
N HIS A 236 -31.50 -5.58 -4.16
CA HIS A 236 -31.33 -6.03 -5.54
C HIS A 236 -29.87 -5.82 -5.95
N ASN A 237 -29.06 -6.84 -5.74
CA ASN A 237 -28.04 -7.27 -6.71
C ASN A 237 -27.58 -8.68 -6.35
N THR A 238 -28.10 -9.62 -7.13
CA THR A 238 -27.62 -10.98 -7.30
C THR A 238 -26.17 -10.97 -7.79
N HIS A 239 -25.22 -11.03 -6.86
CA HIS A 239 -23.92 -11.66 -7.12
C HIS A 239 -23.91 -12.98 -6.36
N GLN A 240 -23.60 -14.05 -7.10
CA GLN A 240 -23.60 -15.42 -6.63
C GLN A 240 -22.76 -15.55 -5.37
N ASN A 241 -23.40 -15.97 -4.29
CA ASN A 241 -22.76 -16.31 -3.02
C ASN A 241 -21.83 -17.50 -3.29
N THR A 242 -20.55 -17.23 -3.56
CA THR A 242 -19.53 -18.27 -3.66
C THR A 242 -19.37 -18.85 -2.25
N GLY A 243 -19.66 -20.15 -2.09
CA GLY A 243 -19.83 -20.84 -0.79
C GLY A 243 -18.56 -21.02 0.05
N CYS A 244 -17.71 -20.00 0.11
CA CYS A 244 -16.47 -19.95 0.87
C CYS A 244 -16.75 -19.30 2.24
N HIS A 245 -16.47 -20.03 3.33
CA HIS A 245 -16.61 -19.51 4.68
C HIS A 245 -15.46 -18.54 5.00
N ILE A 246 -15.78 -17.33 5.46
CA ILE A 246 -14.80 -16.31 5.85
C ILE A 246 -15.01 -15.96 7.32
N GLU A 247 -14.00 -16.21 8.13
CA GLU A 247 -13.93 -15.73 9.51
C GLU A 247 -13.13 -14.42 9.54
N LYS A 248 -13.57 -13.48 10.36
CA LYS A 248 -12.95 -12.15 10.49
C LYS A 248 -12.82 -11.79 11.96
N TRP A 249 -11.64 -11.36 12.37
CA TRP A 249 -11.40 -10.79 13.68
C TRP A 249 -10.82 -9.40 13.55
N LEU A 250 -11.44 -8.41 14.19
CA LEU A 250 -10.94 -7.05 14.33
C LEU A 250 -9.99 -6.97 15.51
N LEU A 251 -8.87 -6.26 15.39
CA LEU A 251 -7.99 -6.04 16.54
C LEU A 251 -8.56 -4.91 17.39
N GLY A 252 -8.77 -5.16 18.68
CA GLY A 252 -9.34 -4.18 19.62
C GLY A 252 -8.38 -3.06 20.04
N SER A 253 -7.13 -3.11 19.61
CA SER A 253 -6.12 -2.12 19.97
C SER A 253 -6.28 -0.79 19.23
N LYS A 254 -6.09 0.32 19.98
CA LYS A 254 -6.02 1.68 19.45
C LYS A 254 -4.66 2.05 18.84
N ASP A 255 -3.67 1.15 18.91
CA ASP A 255 -2.31 1.42 18.47
C ASP A 255 -2.21 1.70 16.97
N SER A 256 -1.33 2.61 16.57
CA SER A 256 -1.00 2.91 15.18
C SER A 256 -0.01 1.88 14.62
N PHE A 257 -0.50 0.68 14.32
CA PHE A 257 0.29 -0.34 13.63
C PHE A 257 0.75 0.15 12.26
N LYS A 258 2.00 -0.17 11.92
CA LYS A 258 2.64 0.22 10.65
C LYS A 258 3.02 -0.95 9.76
N GLY A 259 2.85 -2.18 10.24
CA GLY A 259 3.10 -3.38 9.47
C GLY A 259 2.47 -4.61 10.11
N CYS A 260 2.27 -5.64 9.30
CA CYS A 260 1.81 -6.95 9.72
C CYS A 260 2.47 -8.06 8.88
N GLU A 261 2.62 -9.26 9.45
CA GLU A 261 3.19 -10.42 8.77
C GLU A 261 2.59 -11.72 9.33
N ILE A 262 2.63 -12.79 8.54
CA ILE A 262 2.13 -14.12 8.90
C ILE A 262 3.27 -15.14 8.77
N SER A 263 3.36 -16.07 9.72
CA SER A 263 4.33 -17.17 9.67
C SER A 263 4.15 -18.04 8.42
N SER A 264 5.22 -18.71 7.99
CA SER A 264 5.23 -19.58 6.80
C SER A 264 4.14 -20.67 6.81
N ASP A 265 3.78 -21.17 7.99
CA ASP A 265 2.76 -22.20 8.22
C ASP A 265 1.38 -21.62 8.61
N GLY A 266 1.29 -20.31 8.83
CA GLY A 266 0.07 -19.61 9.26
C GLY A 266 -0.40 -19.91 10.68
N THR A 267 0.48 -20.40 11.56
CA THR A 267 0.15 -20.59 12.99
C THR A 267 0.17 -19.30 13.79
N VAL A 268 0.96 -18.32 13.35
CA VAL A 268 1.16 -17.05 14.05
C VAL A 268 1.01 -15.87 13.09
N ALA A 269 0.37 -14.81 13.57
CA ALA A 269 0.34 -13.50 12.92
C ALA A 269 0.96 -12.45 13.85
N VAL A 270 1.66 -11.47 13.29
CA VAL A 270 2.25 -10.37 14.05
C VAL A 270 1.84 -9.03 13.48
N PHE A 271 1.57 -8.07 14.37
CA PHE A 271 1.37 -6.67 14.06
C PHE A 271 2.38 -5.85 14.86
N TRP A 272 2.90 -4.76 14.30
CA TRP A 272 3.84 -3.92 15.04
C TRP A 272 3.68 -2.42 14.80
N THR A 273 4.04 -1.65 15.82
CA THR A 273 4.14 -0.18 15.79
C THR A 273 5.62 0.22 15.71
N ASP A 274 5.96 1.48 15.97
CA ASP A 274 7.36 1.89 16.12
C ASP A 274 8.07 1.25 17.30
N LYS A 275 7.35 0.82 18.33
CA LYS A 275 7.93 0.35 19.59
C LYS A 275 7.38 -0.97 20.10
N LYS A 276 6.19 -1.37 19.62
CA LYS A 276 5.47 -2.55 20.14
C LYS A 276 5.31 -3.61 19.06
N ILE A 277 5.47 -4.86 19.47
CA ILE A 277 5.17 -6.08 18.70
C ILE A 277 3.99 -6.74 19.40
N SER A 278 2.92 -7.06 18.67
CA SER A 278 1.74 -7.76 19.16
C SER A 278 1.56 -9.05 18.35
N LEU A 279 1.58 -10.19 19.04
CA LEU A 279 1.56 -11.53 18.43
C LEU A 279 0.17 -12.16 18.61
N PHE A 280 -0.33 -12.85 17.59
CA PHE A 280 -1.67 -13.45 17.56
C PHE A 280 -1.57 -14.92 17.14
N THR A 281 -2.38 -15.77 17.77
CA THR A 281 -2.47 -17.21 17.49
C THR A 281 -3.93 -17.62 17.35
N SER A 282 -4.21 -18.81 16.84
CA SER A 282 -5.59 -19.33 16.76
C SER A 282 -6.33 -19.28 18.10
N GLN A 283 -5.63 -19.55 19.21
CA GLN A 283 -6.20 -19.48 20.55
C GLN A 283 -6.58 -18.04 20.94
N SER A 284 -5.77 -17.05 20.55
CA SER A 284 -6.03 -15.64 20.84
C SER A 284 -7.14 -15.03 19.96
N LEU A 285 -7.51 -15.72 18.87
CA LEU A 285 -8.64 -15.39 18.01
C LEU A 285 -9.96 -16.06 18.47
N SER A 286 -9.89 -17.12 19.27
CA SER A 286 -11.05 -17.99 19.57
C SER A 286 -11.88 -17.56 20.79
N SER A 287 -11.77 -16.31 21.27
CA SER A 287 -12.50 -15.87 22.47
C SER A 287 -14.01 -15.74 22.25
N ASP A 288 -14.77 -16.63 22.91
CA ASP A 288 -16.21 -16.62 23.21
C ASP A 288 -17.05 -15.50 22.55
N GLY A 289 -17.32 -15.66 21.25
CA GLY A 289 -18.38 -14.93 20.55
C GLY A 289 -18.14 -13.44 20.29
N ASN A 290 -16.94 -12.91 20.55
CA ASN A 290 -16.58 -11.54 20.19
C ASN A 290 -15.69 -11.56 18.94
N ASP A 291 -16.09 -10.82 17.90
CA ASP A 291 -15.30 -10.58 16.66
C ASP A 291 -14.03 -9.73 16.91
N VAL A 292 -13.55 -9.63 18.16
CA VAL A 292 -12.42 -8.81 18.57
C VAL A 292 -11.27 -9.68 19.06
N ALA A 293 -10.19 -9.72 18.29
CA ALA A 293 -8.96 -10.42 18.64
C ALA A 293 -8.18 -9.70 19.73
N GLN A 294 -7.63 -10.48 20.67
CA GLN A 294 -6.64 -10.04 21.64
C GLN A 294 -5.27 -10.64 21.29
N PRO A 295 -4.16 -9.92 21.55
CA PRO A 295 -2.83 -10.47 21.34
C PRO A 295 -2.58 -11.62 22.33
N ALA A 296 -1.92 -12.67 21.85
CA ALA A 296 -1.41 -13.76 22.68
C ALA A 296 -0.26 -13.28 23.59
N ASP A 297 0.59 -12.40 23.06
CA ASP A 297 1.65 -11.73 23.82
C ASP A 297 2.06 -10.41 23.15
N GLU A 298 2.67 -9.52 23.92
CA GLU A 298 3.17 -8.23 23.46
C GLU A 298 4.58 -7.94 23.96
N PHE A 299 5.40 -7.33 23.12
CA PHE A 299 6.75 -6.88 23.46
C PHE A 299 6.94 -5.41 23.13
N ILE A 300 7.51 -4.64 24.06
CA ILE A 300 7.80 -3.22 23.90
C ILE A 300 9.31 -3.00 24.00
N ILE A 301 9.89 -2.35 22.99
CA ILE A 301 11.29 -1.94 23.01
C ILE A 301 11.49 -0.79 23.99
N SER A 302 12.42 -0.97 24.93
CA SER A 302 12.73 0.00 25.98
C SER A 302 13.57 1.18 25.49
N GLU A 303 14.34 1.01 24.41
CA GLU A 303 15.24 2.02 23.87
C GLU A 303 14.49 3.17 23.21
N THR A 304 14.70 4.39 23.73
CA THR A 304 14.02 5.61 23.24
C THR A 304 14.42 5.98 21.81
N ASN A 305 15.66 5.73 21.40
CA ASN A 305 16.20 6.17 20.10
C ASN A 305 16.10 5.14 18.96
N CYS A 306 15.47 3.99 19.19
CA CYS A 306 15.36 2.92 18.19
C CYS A 306 13.90 2.68 17.82
N VAL A 307 13.54 2.66 16.54
CA VAL A 307 12.20 2.27 16.08
C VAL A 307 12.26 0.93 15.37
N LEU A 308 11.27 0.07 15.55
CA LEU A 308 11.09 -1.14 14.75
C LEU A 308 11.13 -0.77 13.27
N LYS A 309 11.62 -1.63 12.39
CA LYS A 309 11.64 -1.33 10.95
C LYS A 309 10.95 -2.41 10.14
N SER A 310 11.39 -3.65 10.34
CA SER A 310 10.83 -4.82 9.69
C SER A 310 10.82 -5.97 10.67
N ILE A 311 9.81 -6.81 10.55
CA ILE A 311 9.67 -8.05 11.29
C ILE A 311 9.47 -9.17 10.27
N VAL A 312 10.16 -10.28 10.47
CA VAL A 312 9.95 -11.52 9.73
C VAL A 312 9.61 -12.61 10.72
N LEU A 313 8.68 -13.46 10.34
CA LEU A 313 8.07 -14.45 11.22
C LEU A 313 8.07 -15.83 10.55
N THR A 314 8.45 -16.84 11.33
CA THR A 314 8.27 -18.26 11.05
C THR A 314 7.56 -18.90 12.24
N ASP A 315 7.21 -20.18 12.14
CA ASP A 315 6.71 -21.00 13.24
C ASP A 315 7.74 -21.18 14.37
N LYS A 316 9.03 -20.99 14.06
CA LYS A 316 10.14 -21.28 14.97
C LYS A 316 10.83 -20.04 15.55
N CYS A 317 10.76 -18.91 14.86
CA CYS A 317 11.38 -17.67 15.32
C CYS A 317 10.73 -16.43 14.72
N LEU A 318 10.81 -15.33 15.48
CA LEU A 318 10.50 -13.99 15.03
C LEU A 318 11.79 -13.17 15.06
N VAL A 319 12.09 -12.48 13.96
CA VAL A 319 13.27 -11.61 13.85
C VAL A 319 12.79 -10.19 13.56
N ALA A 320 13.13 -9.25 14.45
CA ALA A 320 12.77 -7.84 14.34
C ALA A 320 14.03 -6.98 14.22
N SER A 321 14.12 -6.16 13.17
CA SER A 321 15.22 -5.21 13.00
C SER A 321 14.78 -3.80 13.40
N THR A 322 15.66 -3.04 14.05
CA THR A 322 15.39 -1.64 14.40
C THR A 322 16.04 -0.65 13.41
N SER A 323 15.74 0.64 13.56
CA SER A 323 16.40 1.75 12.88
C SER A 323 16.50 2.94 13.82
N GLY A 324 17.47 3.82 13.59
CA GLY A 324 17.83 4.88 14.53
C GLY A 324 18.71 4.38 15.69
N GLY A 325 19.44 5.30 16.32
CA GLY A 325 20.32 4.98 17.45
C GLY A 325 21.39 3.94 17.13
N LYS A 326 21.63 3.01 18.08
CA LYS A 326 22.41 1.80 17.83
C LYS A 326 21.51 0.75 17.18
N PHE A 327 21.79 0.43 15.93
CA PHE A 327 21.07 -0.58 15.18
C PHE A 327 21.13 -1.94 15.90
N GLN A 328 19.96 -2.57 16.09
CA GLN A 328 19.80 -3.84 16.78
C GLN A 328 18.87 -4.78 16.00
N CYS A 329 19.15 -6.07 16.13
CA CYS A 329 18.30 -7.16 15.65
C CYS A 329 17.84 -7.99 16.84
N TYR A 330 16.53 -8.06 17.08
CA TYR A 330 15.92 -8.85 18.12
C TYR A 330 15.47 -10.19 17.55
N ILE A 331 15.88 -11.28 18.18
CA ILE A 331 15.51 -12.63 17.76
C ILE A 331 14.76 -13.28 18.91
N PHE A 332 13.52 -13.67 18.64
CA PHE A 332 12.63 -14.34 19.56
C PHE A 332 12.56 -15.82 19.18
N ASP A 333 12.80 -16.70 20.16
CA ASP A 333 12.76 -18.15 19.99
C ASP A 333 11.37 -18.67 20.29
N LEU A 334 10.65 -19.11 19.25
CA LEU A 334 9.27 -19.62 19.37
C LEU A 334 9.23 -21.16 19.48
N ARG A 335 10.38 -21.83 19.62
CA ARG A 335 10.46 -23.31 19.63
C ARG A 335 10.15 -23.96 20.98
N ARG A 336 9.92 -23.17 22.03
CA ARG A 336 9.97 -23.63 23.43
C ARG A 336 8.67 -24.25 23.96
N GLY A 337 7.69 -24.53 23.09
CA GLY A 337 6.41 -25.15 23.42
C GLY A 337 6.15 -26.42 22.59
N PRO A 338 5.07 -27.19 22.91
CA PRO A 338 4.73 -28.42 22.19
C PRO A 338 4.29 -28.19 20.72
N PHE A 339 3.96 -26.96 20.35
CA PHE A 339 3.58 -26.57 18.99
C PHE A 339 4.28 -25.27 18.55
N VAL A 340 3.93 -24.13 19.18
CA VAL A 340 4.62 -22.84 19.04
C VAL A 340 4.60 -22.15 20.40
N ASP A 341 5.75 -21.71 20.91
CA ASP A 341 5.81 -20.82 22.07
C ASP A 341 5.49 -19.40 21.61
N ALA A 342 4.24 -19.00 21.80
CA ALA A 342 3.76 -17.68 21.44
C ALA A 342 4.16 -16.58 22.46
N THR A 343 5.14 -16.83 23.32
CA THR A 343 5.65 -15.84 24.27
C THR A 343 6.86 -15.09 23.72
N LEU A 344 6.83 -13.77 23.80
CA LEU A 344 7.89 -12.86 23.38
C LEU A 344 8.92 -12.61 24.51
N ASN A 345 8.83 -13.38 25.60
CA ASN A 345 9.71 -13.28 26.76
C ASN A 345 11.16 -13.70 26.45
N TYR A 346 11.34 -14.67 25.55
CA TYR A 346 12.65 -15.21 25.21
C TYR A 346 13.21 -14.55 23.95
N HIS A 347 13.87 -13.41 24.14
CA HIS A 347 14.51 -12.69 23.05
C HIS A 347 15.98 -12.41 23.32
N ARG A 348 16.74 -12.24 22.23
CA ARG A 348 18.14 -11.83 22.26
C ARG A 348 18.33 -10.62 21.36
N PRO A 349 18.76 -9.47 21.91
CA PRO A 349 19.19 -8.34 21.09
C PRO A 349 20.62 -8.57 20.59
N TYR A 350 20.81 -8.47 19.28
CA TYR A 350 22.12 -8.50 18.63
C TYR A 350 22.46 -7.11 18.10
N ALA A 351 23.60 -6.58 18.53
CA ALA A 351 24.15 -5.36 17.96
C ALA A 351 24.97 -5.74 16.73
N LEU A 352 24.48 -5.39 15.54
CA LEU A 352 25.22 -5.60 14.30
C LEU A 352 26.17 -4.42 14.09
N GLU A 353 27.46 -4.69 13.93
CA GLU A 353 28.43 -3.66 13.56
C GLU A 353 28.17 -3.10 12.15
N HIS A 354 27.42 -3.84 11.34
CA HIS A 354 27.09 -3.50 9.97
C HIS A 354 25.99 -2.42 9.85
N PRO A 355 25.94 -1.69 8.71
CA PRO A 355 24.92 -0.69 8.42
C PRO A 355 23.50 -1.27 8.44
N GLU A 356 22.52 -0.37 8.56
CA GLU A 356 21.09 -0.68 8.70
C GLU A 356 20.57 -1.74 7.71
N ILE A 357 19.88 -2.77 8.23
CA ILE A 357 19.18 -3.78 7.42
C ILE A 357 18.07 -3.10 6.62
N THR A 358 18.03 -3.36 5.31
CA THR A 358 16.97 -2.88 4.39
C THR A 358 15.89 -3.91 4.14
N LYS A 359 16.28 -5.18 4.01
CA LYS A 359 15.40 -6.33 3.82
C LYS A 359 15.91 -7.47 4.66
N LEU A 360 14.97 -8.23 5.21
CA LEU A 360 15.20 -9.35 6.08
C LEU A 360 14.32 -10.50 5.57
N ALA A 361 14.84 -11.72 5.63
CA ALA A 361 14.08 -12.93 5.42
C ALA A 361 14.66 -14.04 6.32
N VAL A 362 13.84 -15.02 6.66
CA VAL A 362 14.24 -16.18 7.45
C VAL A 362 13.80 -17.43 6.69
N ALA A 363 14.67 -18.42 6.65
CA ALA A 363 14.40 -19.71 6.05
C ALA A 363 13.22 -20.41 6.76
N PRO A 364 12.36 -21.18 6.06
CA PRO A 364 11.22 -21.87 6.67
C PRO A 364 11.59 -22.75 7.88
N GLY A 365 12.79 -23.33 7.88
CA GLY A 365 13.35 -24.11 8.97
C GLY A 365 13.73 -23.27 10.20
N GLY A 366 13.78 -21.94 10.09
CA GLY A 366 14.11 -21.00 11.17
C GLY A 366 15.57 -21.04 11.60
N HIS A 367 16.45 -21.70 10.82
CA HIS A 367 17.87 -21.86 11.16
C HIS A 367 18.76 -20.80 10.52
N THR A 368 18.38 -20.31 9.35
CA THR A 368 19.16 -19.38 8.54
C THR A 368 18.36 -18.12 8.32
N MET A 369 19.01 -16.97 8.43
CA MET A 369 18.45 -15.68 8.06
C MET A 369 19.30 -15.00 6.99
N ALA A 370 18.63 -14.26 6.12
CA ALA A 370 19.25 -13.42 5.10
C ALA A 370 18.88 -11.96 5.32
N CYS A 371 19.89 -11.11 5.19
CA CYS A 371 19.76 -9.67 5.35
C CYS A 371 20.39 -8.95 4.16
N VAL A 372 19.71 -7.93 3.65
CA VAL A 372 20.32 -6.97 2.72
C VAL A 372 20.74 -5.74 3.49
N LEU A 373 22.04 -5.48 3.51
CA LEU A 373 22.67 -4.37 4.21
C LEU A 373 22.97 -3.24 3.22
N ARG A 374 22.78 -1.98 3.64
CA ARG A 374 23.25 -0.81 2.89
C ARG A 374 24.77 -0.69 2.92
N ASP A 375 25.36 0.11 2.05
CA ASP A 375 26.74 0.55 2.26
C ASP A 375 26.76 1.68 3.31
N ARG A 376 27.80 1.72 4.17
CA ARG A 376 27.96 2.68 5.27
C ARG A 376 28.04 4.13 4.77
N ASP A 377 28.60 4.35 3.58
CA ASP A 377 28.96 5.70 3.14
C ASP A 377 28.02 6.30 2.07
N LYS A 378 27.29 5.48 1.28
CA LYS A 378 26.42 5.97 0.18
C LYS A 378 25.25 5.01 -0.12
N SER A 379 24.02 5.54 -0.11
CA SER A 379 22.78 4.80 -0.44
C SER A 379 22.67 4.26 -1.87
N HIS A 380 23.57 4.65 -2.77
CA HIS A 380 23.61 4.23 -4.18
C HIS A 380 24.65 3.15 -4.48
N ASN A 381 25.46 2.77 -3.49
CA ASN A 381 26.44 1.74 -3.68
C ASN A 381 25.78 0.37 -3.61
N ALA A 382 26.46 -0.61 -4.20
CA ALA A 382 26.18 -2.03 -4.08
C ALA A 382 25.77 -2.41 -2.64
N GLY A 383 24.67 -3.14 -2.52
CA GLY A 383 24.25 -3.73 -1.27
C GLY A 383 25.12 -4.92 -0.89
N TRP A 384 24.93 -5.41 0.33
CA TRP A 384 25.57 -6.65 0.78
C TRP A 384 24.49 -7.64 1.21
N LEU A 385 24.62 -8.89 0.78
CA LEU A 385 23.83 -10.02 1.27
C LEU A 385 24.59 -10.62 2.45
N LEU A 386 23.98 -10.60 3.63
CA LEU A 386 24.48 -11.29 4.81
C LEU A 386 23.61 -12.53 5.06
N LEU A 387 24.25 -13.68 5.18
CA LEU A 387 23.66 -14.94 5.63
C LEU A 387 24.25 -15.33 6.97
N ALA A 388 23.38 -15.61 7.93
CA ALA A 388 23.80 -15.99 9.26
C ALA A 388 22.85 -17.03 9.88
N PRO A 389 23.34 -17.87 10.79
CA PRO A 389 22.47 -18.67 11.63
C PRO A 389 21.61 -17.77 12.52
N THR A 390 20.29 -18.00 12.55
CA THR A 390 19.34 -17.15 13.28
C THR A 390 19.67 -17.09 14.78
N MET A 391 20.17 -18.15 15.39
CA MET A 391 20.47 -18.17 16.83
C MET A 391 21.93 -17.77 17.16
N SER A 392 22.74 -17.45 16.15
CA SER A 392 24.18 -17.18 16.30
C SER A 392 24.67 -16.24 15.21
N ILE A 393 24.05 -15.06 15.08
CA ILE A 393 24.42 -14.05 14.08
C ILE A 393 25.91 -13.68 14.16
N GLU A 394 26.48 -13.66 15.37
CA GLU A 394 27.89 -13.35 15.62
C GLU A 394 28.86 -14.45 15.14
N ALA A 395 28.36 -15.66 14.88
CA ALA A 395 29.18 -16.80 14.45
C ALA A 395 29.42 -16.74 12.94
N SER A 396 30.42 -15.96 12.52
CA SER A 396 30.97 -15.92 11.14
C SER A 396 29.91 -15.80 10.04
N PRO A 397 29.20 -14.66 9.96
CA PRO A 397 28.22 -14.44 8.89
C PRO A 397 28.92 -14.52 7.52
N TRP A 398 28.30 -15.23 6.58
CA TRP A 398 28.72 -15.17 5.19
C TRP A 398 28.18 -13.87 4.60
N ILE A 399 29.06 -13.04 4.04
CA ILE A 399 28.71 -11.75 3.48
C ILE A 399 29.23 -11.72 2.05
N ASP A 400 28.34 -11.43 1.11
CA ASP A 400 28.70 -11.26 -0.29
C ASP A 400 28.07 -9.99 -0.86
N LYS A 401 28.71 -9.46 -1.90
CA LYS A 401 28.31 -8.19 -2.51
C LYS A 401 27.21 -8.44 -3.54
N ILE A 402 26.15 -7.65 -3.45
CA ILE A 402 25.12 -7.56 -4.50
C ILE A 402 25.52 -6.40 -5.39
N ASP A 403 25.65 -6.62 -6.69
CA ASP A 403 26.04 -5.55 -7.64
C ASP A 403 25.10 -4.35 -7.62
N ASP A 404 23.83 -4.58 -7.27
CA ASP A 404 22.78 -3.59 -7.20
C ASP A 404 22.67 -2.92 -5.82
N PRO A 405 22.18 -1.67 -5.75
CA PRO A 405 21.95 -1.00 -4.47
C PRO A 405 20.95 -1.76 -3.59
N ALA A 406 21.24 -1.83 -2.29
CA ALA A 406 20.34 -2.42 -1.29
C ALA A 406 18.92 -1.80 -1.33
N ALA A 407 18.80 -0.53 -1.70
CA ALA A 407 17.52 0.16 -1.83
C ALA A 407 16.66 -0.30 -3.01
N ASP A 408 17.26 -0.98 -3.99
CA ASP A 408 16.58 -1.51 -5.16
C ASP A 408 16.06 -2.94 -4.94
N VAL A 409 16.45 -3.63 -3.86
CA VAL A 409 15.84 -4.91 -3.49
C VAL A 409 14.38 -4.68 -3.07
N ILE A 410 13.45 -5.20 -3.87
CA ILE A 410 12.00 -5.12 -3.60
C ILE A 410 11.57 -6.27 -2.70
N GLN A 411 12.05 -7.48 -2.98
CA GLN A 411 11.67 -8.70 -2.28
C GLN A 411 12.90 -9.56 -1.99
N LEU A 412 12.91 -10.17 -0.81
CA LEU A 412 13.87 -11.17 -0.36
C LEU A 412 13.05 -12.31 0.27
N SER A 413 13.23 -13.54 -0.19
CA SER A 413 12.45 -14.68 0.31
C SER A 413 13.23 -15.99 0.22
N PHE A 414 12.92 -16.90 1.15
CA PHE A 414 13.39 -18.28 1.14
C PHE A 414 12.26 -19.21 0.69
N PRO A 415 12.31 -19.78 -0.52
CA PRO A 415 11.43 -20.88 -0.89
C PRO A 415 11.72 -22.15 -0.07
N THR A 416 12.99 -22.44 0.17
CA THR A 416 13.49 -23.60 0.91
C THR A 416 14.52 -23.14 1.94
N ASP A 417 15.08 -24.06 2.73
CA ASP A 417 16.18 -23.73 3.63
C ASP A 417 17.50 -23.46 2.92
N ASP A 418 17.59 -23.84 1.64
CA ASP A 418 18.82 -23.84 0.85
C ASP A 418 18.82 -22.81 -0.28
N ASP A 419 17.69 -22.16 -0.56
CA ASP A 419 17.53 -21.27 -1.71
C ASP A 419 17.04 -19.89 -1.27
N ILE A 420 17.58 -18.86 -1.91
CA ILE A 420 17.24 -17.46 -1.67
C ILE A 420 16.87 -16.79 -2.97
N TYR A 421 15.78 -16.05 -2.94
CA TYR A 421 15.30 -15.27 -4.06
C TYR A 421 15.35 -13.78 -3.75
N ILE A 422 15.93 -13.01 -4.67
CA ILE A 422 16.05 -11.56 -4.58
C ILE A 422 15.44 -10.95 -5.84
N ALA A 423 14.35 -10.19 -5.68
CA ALA A 423 13.76 -9.42 -6.77
C ALA A 423 14.19 -7.95 -6.67
N LEU A 424 14.73 -7.42 -7.77
CA LEU A 424 15.25 -6.06 -7.87
C LEU A 424 14.27 -5.13 -8.61
N ARG A 425 14.30 -3.85 -8.23
CA ARG A 425 13.52 -2.80 -8.88
C ARG A 425 13.98 -2.61 -10.32
N PRO A 426 13.03 -2.31 -11.24
CA PRO A 426 13.41 -2.02 -12.61
C PRO A 426 14.35 -0.81 -12.72
N CYS A 427 15.54 -1.03 -13.29
CA CYS A 427 16.51 0.04 -13.54
C CYS A 427 16.07 0.89 -14.75
N SER A 428 15.61 2.11 -14.53
CA SER A 428 15.45 3.10 -15.61
C SER A 428 16.80 3.77 -15.88
N THR A 429 17.66 3.18 -16.71
CA THR A 429 18.90 3.87 -17.10
C THR A 429 18.59 4.98 -18.11
N THR A 430 19.20 6.16 -17.95
CA THR A 430 19.03 7.32 -18.83
C THR A 430 19.46 7.10 -20.29
N ARG A 431 20.10 5.95 -20.60
CA ARG A 431 20.54 5.56 -21.95
C ARG A 431 19.70 4.44 -22.59
N ARG A 432 18.94 3.65 -21.83
CA ARG A 432 18.05 2.61 -22.36
C ARG A 432 16.68 2.68 -21.68
N ARG A 433 15.62 2.89 -22.46
CA ARG A 433 14.22 2.92 -22.01
C ARG A 433 13.65 1.52 -21.68
N GLU A 434 14.51 0.57 -21.34
CA GLU A 434 14.13 -0.83 -21.10
C GLU A 434 13.73 -0.99 -19.63
N HIS A 435 12.44 -1.26 -19.39
CA HIS A 435 11.97 -1.63 -18.04
C HIS A 435 12.28 -3.11 -17.86
N GLN A 436 13.35 -3.44 -17.15
CA GLN A 436 13.75 -4.82 -16.90
C GLN A 436 13.64 -5.16 -15.42
N ILE A 437 13.08 -6.32 -15.07
CA ILE A 437 13.13 -6.87 -13.71
C ILE A 437 14.28 -7.87 -13.66
N ARG A 438 15.08 -7.79 -12.60
CA ARG A 438 16.09 -8.81 -12.32
C ARG A 438 15.65 -9.63 -11.12
N VAL A 439 15.60 -10.95 -11.30
CA VAL A 439 15.38 -11.91 -10.22
C VAL A 439 16.65 -12.74 -10.09
N ILE A 440 17.21 -12.74 -8.89
CA ILE A 440 18.40 -13.50 -8.55
C ILE A 440 17.94 -14.68 -7.71
N HIS A 441 18.39 -15.88 -8.09
CA HIS A 441 18.33 -17.08 -7.26
C HIS A 441 19.73 -17.38 -6.76
N PHE A 442 19.86 -17.56 -5.44
CA PHE A 442 21.10 -17.91 -4.78
C PHE A 442 20.91 -19.23 -4.05
N ASN A 443 21.67 -20.25 -4.45
CA ASN A 443 21.68 -21.54 -3.79
C ASN A 443 22.77 -21.56 -2.72
N ILE A 444 22.38 -21.66 -1.46
CA ILE A 444 23.26 -21.53 -0.29
C ILE A 444 24.31 -22.66 -0.23
N PRO A 445 23.96 -23.95 -0.43
CA PRO A 445 24.96 -25.03 -0.37
C PRO A 445 26.04 -24.91 -1.45
N THR A 446 25.66 -24.62 -2.70
CA THR A 446 26.60 -24.54 -3.83
C THR A 446 27.26 -23.17 -3.98
N ARG A 447 26.68 -22.13 -3.33
CA ARG A 447 27.03 -20.71 -3.50
C ARG A 447 26.93 -20.25 -4.95
N MET A 448 26.07 -20.88 -5.74
CA MET A 448 25.78 -20.46 -7.10
C MET A 448 24.70 -19.37 -7.10
N MET A 449 24.88 -18.41 -8.01
CA MET A 449 23.99 -17.27 -8.18
C MET A 449 23.56 -17.20 -9.64
N ASP A 450 22.28 -17.43 -9.90
CA ASP A 450 21.67 -17.35 -11.21
C ASP A 450 20.83 -16.07 -11.29
N THR A 451 20.91 -15.37 -12.43
CA THR A 451 20.16 -14.12 -12.65
C THR A 451 19.25 -14.26 -13.86
N LEU A 452 17.95 -14.12 -13.60
CA LEU A 452 16.93 -14.00 -14.62
C LEU A 452 16.63 -12.52 -14.88
N VAL A 453 16.68 -12.13 -16.16
CA VAL A 453 16.29 -10.79 -16.63
C VAL A 453 14.98 -10.88 -17.39
N ILE A 454 13.97 -10.13 -16.95
CA ILE A 454 12.65 -10.06 -17.59
C ILE A 454 12.48 -8.67 -18.18
N GLU A 455 12.34 -8.60 -19.49
CA GLU A 455 12.18 -7.34 -20.21
C GLU A 455 10.72 -7.00 -20.46
N SER A 456 10.37 -5.71 -20.34
CA SER A 456 9.06 -5.20 -20.74
C SER A 456 8.97 -5.16 -22.28
N GLN A 457 8.10 -5.98 -22.87
CA GLN A 457 7.92 -6.12 -24.32
C GLN A 457 7.28 -4.89 -25.03
N GLY A 458 7.22 -3.72 -24.38
CA GLY A 458 6.79 -2.44 -25.00
C GLY A 458 5.34 -2.32 -25.48
N LEU A 459 4.55 -3.40 -25.47
CA LEU A 459 3.17 -3.46 -25.96
C LEU A 459 2.10 -3.16 -24.91
N ASP A 460 2.50 -2.91 -23.65
CA ASP A 460 1.58 -2.79 -22.52
C ASP A 460 1.27 -1.34 -22.17
N SER A 461 0.06 -0.92 -22.49
CA SER A 461 -0.44 0.46 -22.40
C SER A 461 -0.69 1.01 -20.99
N SER A 462 -0.43 0.27 -19.92
CA SER A 462 -0.70 0.75 -18.54
C SER A 462 0.57 1.31 -17.86
N ASN A 463 0.76 2.62 -17.99
CA ASN A 463 1.92 3.37 -17.47
C ASN A 463 1.85 3.71 -15.96
N HIS A 464 0.73 3.42 -15.28
CA HIS A 464 0.51 3.80 -13.87
C HIS A 464 0.87 2.73 -12.83
N VAL A 465 1.21 1.50 -13.26
CA VAL A 465 1.45 0.37 -12.37
C VAL A 465 2.91 -0.05 -12.47
N SER A 466 3.55 -0.31 -11.32
CA SER A 466 4.90 -0.88 -11.26
C SER A 466 5.02 -2.11 -12.17
N PHE A 467 6.09 -2.18 -12.97
CA PHE A 467 6.31 -3.30 -13.89
C PHE A 467 6.34 -4.63 -13.12
N PHE A 468 6.99 -4.67 -11.96
CA PHE A 468 6.90 -5.78 -11.02
C PHE A 468 5.69 -5.62 -10.10
N THR A 469 4.91 -6.69 -9.93
CA THR A 469 3.78 -6.72 -8.99
C THR A 469 4.01 -7.70 -7.85
N THR A 470 4.18 -8.97 -8.16
CA THR A 470 4.33 -10.04 -7.16
C THR A 470 5.06 -11.23 -7.77
N PHE A 471 5.63 -12.04 -6.90
CA PHE A 471 6.45 -13.20 -7.21
C PHE A 471 6.02 -14.37 -6.33
N ALA A 472 5.90 -15.56 -6.92
CA ALA A 472 5.68 -16.81 -6.22
C ALA A 472 6.70 -17.86 -6.69
N HIS A 473 7.24 -18.63 -5.75
CA HIS A 473 8.14 -19.75 -6.02
C HIS A 473 7.35 -21.07 -6.03
N PHE A 474 7.86 -22.02 -6.81
CA PHE A 474 7.40 -23.41 -6.76
C PHE A 474 8.05 -24.12 -5.57
N GLN A 475 7.33 -25.04 -4.94
CA GLN A 475 7.82 -25.75 -3.75
C GLN A 475 8.60 -27.02 -4.12
N ARG A 476 8.19 -27.71 -5.17
CA ARG A 476 8.79 -28.98 -5.65
C ARG A 476 9.84 -28.75 -6.73
N GLU A 477 9.78 -27.60 -7.39
CA GLU A 477 10.71 -27.22 -8.46
C GLU A 477 11.34 -25.86 -8.12
N PRO A 478 12.32 -25.80 -7.20
CA PRO A 478 12.83 -24.54 -6.65
C PRO A 478 13.48 -23.64 -7.69
N ASP A 479 13.86 -24.15 -8.87
CA ASP A 479 14.39 -23.35 -9.99
C ASP A 479 13.28 -22.70 -10.82
N LYS A 480 12.01 -23.08 -10.62
CA LYS A 480 10.86 -22.47 -11.30
C LYS A 480 10.26 -21.36 -10.44
N CYS A 481 9.89 -20.28 -11.11
CA CYS A 481 9.15 -19.19 -10.48
C CYS A 481 8.04 -18.64 -11.36
N ALA A 482 7.07 -18.01 -10.71
CA ALA A 482 5.95 -17.32 -11.33
C ALA A 482 5.98 -15.85 -10.94
N ILE A 483 5.87 -14.98 -11.95
CA ILE A 483 6.00 -13.53 -11.80
C ILE A 483 4.80 -12.88 -12.44
N VAL A 484 4.17 -11.97 -11.69
CA VAL A 484 3.13 -11.11 -12.22
C VAL A 484 3.71 -9.73 -12.52
N THR A 485 3.53 -9.29 -13.76
CA THR A 485 3.91 -7.96 -14.19
C THR A 485 2.68 -7.10 -14.51
N ARG A 486 2.76 -5.81 -14.15
CA ARG A 486 1.69 -4.80 -14.32
C ARG A 486 0.30 -5.26 -13.83
N GLN A 487 0.26 -6.13 -12.83
CA GLN A 487 -0.94 -6.77 -12.28
C GLN A 487 -1.75 -7.61 -13.29
N LYS A 488 -1.24 -7.85 -14.51
CA LYS A 488 -2.02 -8.38 -15.66
C LYS A 488 -1.38 -9.51 -16.42
N ARG A 489 -0.06 -9.69 -16.34
CA ARG A 489 0.64 -10.73 -17.09
C ARG A 489 1.29 -11.69 -16.12
N LEU A 490 0.94 -12.96 -16.21
CA LEU A 490 1.58 -14.05 -15.50
C LEU A 490 2.67 -14.64 -16.40
N ARG A 491 3.89 -14.70 -15.89
CA ARG A 491 5.02 -15.37 -16.54
C ARG A 491 5.55 -16.46 -15.63
N ILE A 492 5.70 -17.67 -16.15
CA ILE A 492 6.31 -18.81 -15.46
C ILE A 492 7.58 -19.18 -16.22
N THR A 493 8.69 -19.28 -15.50
CA THR A 493 10.00 -19.52 -16.10
C THR A 493 10.91 -20.27 -15.14
N ASN A 494 11.87 -20.98 -15.71
CA ASN A 494 12.97 -21.58 -14.97
C ASN A 494 14.13 -20.58 -14.88
N LEU A 495 14.82 -20.53 -13.74
CA LEU A 495 16.02 -19.73 -13.51
C LEU A 495 17.31 -20.48 -13.85
N ALA A 496 17.29 -21.82 -13.77
CA ALA A 496 18.41 -22.61 -14.24
C ALA A 496 18.59 -22.34 -15.73
N ASN A 497 19.79 -21.87 -16.09
CA ASN A 497 20.20 -21.35 -17.40
C ASN A 497 20.13 -22.39 -18.56
N ASN A 498 19.48 -23.52 -18.34
CA ASN A 498 19.19 -24.53 -19.34
C ASN A 498 17.89 -24.13 -20.04
N ASN A 499 18.04 -23.49 -21.21
CA ASN A 499 16.98 -23.06 -22.15
C ASN A 499 16.01 -24.16 -22.62
N THR A 500 15.94 -25.31 -21.95
CA THR A 500 15.12 -26.47 -22.28
C THR A 500 13.69 -26.36 -21.74
N SER A 501 13.43 -25.55 -20.71
CA SER A 501 12.08 -25.34 -20.20
C SER A 501 11.41 -24.15 -20.90
N PRO A 502 10.27 -24.35 -21.58
CA PRO A 502 9.57 -23.27 -22.26
C PRO A 502 9.00 -22.27 -21.25
N VAL A 503 9.18 -20.98 -21.55
CA VAL A 503 8.59 -19.87 -20.80
C VAL A 503 7.09 -19.82 -21.10
N ILE A 504 6.27 -19.82 -20.05
CA ILE A 504 4.82 -19.68 -20.19
C ILE A 504 4.47 -18.22 -19.90
N GLU A 505 3.83 -17.55 -20.85
CA GLU A 505 3.31 -16.19 -20.69
C GLU A 505 1.81 -16.17 -20.97
N ALA A 506 1.04 -15.69 -20.01
CA ALA A 506 -0.42 -15.65 -20.11
C ALA A 506 -1.00 -14.33 -19.57
N GLU A 507 -2.03 -13.83 -20.24
CA GLU A 507 -2.75 -12.61 -19.84
C GLU A 507 -3.87 -12.94 -18.82
N ILE A 508 -3.94 -12.12 -17.79
CA ILE A 508 -4.99 -12.09 -16.78
C ILE A 508 -6.01 -11.02 -17.21
N LYS A 509 -7.03 -11.46 -17.95
CA LYS A 509 -8.12 -10.57 -18.36
C LYS A 509 -9.05 -10.27 -17.19
N THR A 510 -9.71 -9.12 -17.24
CA THR A 510 -10.74 -8.68 -16.27
C THR A 510 -10.22 -8.34 -14.88
N TYR A 511 -9.22 -9.05 -14.36
CA TYR A 511 -8.69 -8.88 -13.01
C TYR A 511 -7.34 -8.15 -12.99
N ARG A 512 -6.98 -7.69 -11.79
CA ARG A 512 -5.67 -7.16 -11.43
C ARG A 512 -5.18 -7.96 -10.23
N VAL A 513 -4.12 -8.74 -10.40
CA VAL A 513 -3.50 -9.52 -9.31
C VAL A 513 -2.58 -8.61 -8.50
N LEU A 514 -2.63 -8.70 -7.17
CA LEU A 514 -1.82 -7.91 -6.24
C LEU A 514 -0.80 -8.77 -5.50
N LEU A 515 -1.20 -9.99 -5.14
CA LEU A 515 -0.37 -10.97 -4.46
C LEU A 515 -0.62 -12.35 -5.07
N LEU A 516 0.44 -13.10 -5.36
CA LEU A 516 0.40 -14.44 -5.92
C LEU A 516 0.98 -15.43 -4.92
N MET A 517 0.34 -16.59 -4.76
CA MET A 517 0.76 -17.66 -3.88
C MET A 517 0.65 -18.99 -4.60
N MET A 518 1.67 -19.82 -4.47
CA MET A 518 1.67 -21.18 -5.03
C MET A 518 0.97 -22.16 -4.08
N ASP A 519 0.17 -23.07 -4.63
CA ASP A 519 -0.36 -24.20 -3.87
C ASP A 519 0.77 -25.18 -3.49
N PRO A 520 0.77 -25.82 -2.31
CA PRO A 520 1.85 -26.73 -1.90
C PRO A 520 2.09 -27.91 -2.86
N ASP A 521 1.09 -28.26 -3.67
CA ASP A 521 1.20 -29.30 -4.68
C ASP A 521 1.68 -28.79 -6.05
N ASP A 522 2.03 -27.50 -6.17
CA ASP A 522 2.46 -26.80 -7.38
C ASP A 522 1.48 -26.93 -8.58
N ASN A 523 0.21 -27.23 -8.32
CA ASN A 523 -0.79 -27.52 -9.37
C ASN A 523 -1.61 -26.28 -9.79
N LYS A 524 -1.62 -25.24 -8.98
CA LYS A 524 -2.42 -24.02 -9.18
C LYS A 524 -1.89 -22.90 -8.32
N PHE A 525 -2.30 -21.67 -8.63
CA PHE A 525 -2.05 -20.52 -7.78
C PHE A 525 -3.32 -20.06 -7.09
N TYR A 526 -3.13 -19.42 -5.95
CA TYR A 526 -4.11 -18.53 -5.37
C TYR A 526 -3.58 -17.11 -5.43
N ALA A 527 -4.48 -16.16 -5.60
CA ALA A 527 -4.12 -14.76 -5.64
C ALA A 527 -5.10 -13.90 -4.86
N LEU A 528 -4.58 -12.83 -4.27
CA LEU A 528 -5.40 -11.69 -3.91
C LEU A 528 -5.37 -10.71 -5.08
N GLY A 529 -6.55 -10.33 -5.55
CA GLY A 529 -6.71 -9.45 -6.70
C GLY A 529 -8.00 -8.65 -6.62
N ARG A 530 -8.32 -7.97 -7.71
CA ARG A 530 -9.57 -7.20 -7.85
C ARG A 530 -10.04 -7.24 -9.29
N HIS A 531 -11.32 -6.96 -9.53
CA HIS A 531 -11.72 -6.58 -10.88
C HIS A 531 -11.05 -5.27 -11.28
N SER A 532 -10.77 -5.09 -12.57
CA SER A 532 -10.12 -3.88 -13.08
C SER A 532 -10.90 -2.59 -12.74
N ALA A 533 -12.24 -2.69 -12.63
CA ALA A 533 -13.15 -1.59 -12.30
C ALA A 533 -13.63 -1.60 -10.84
N SER A 534 -13.09 -2.46 -9.96
CA SER A 534 -13.48 -2.51 -8.54
C SER A 534 -12.27 -2.30 -7.65
N HIS A 535 -12.51 -1.76 -6.46
CA HIS A 535 -11.53 -1.66 -5.39
C HIS A 535 -11.63 -2.79 -4.37
N ALA A 536 -12.68 -3.62 -4.44
CA ALA A 536 -12.86 -4.74 -3.53
C ALA A 536 -11.83 -5.85 -3.79
N ILE A 537 -11.26 -6.38 -2.71
CA ILE A 537 -10.31 -7.50 -2.79
C ILE A 537 -11.06 -8.82 -2.91
N LEU A 538 -10.61 -9.63 -3.87
CA LEU A 538 -11.09 -10.96 -4.20
C LEU A 538 -9.99 -11.98 -3.96
N VAL A 539 -10.41 -13.18 -3.55
CA VAL A 539 -9.60 -14.39 -3.61
C VAL A 539 -9.85 -15.05 -4.96
N LEU A 540 -8.79 -15.20 -5.74
CA LEU A 540 -8.80 -15.80 -7.06
C LEU A 540 -8.07 -17.14 -6.99
N GLU A 541 -8.67 -18.17 -7.57
CA GLU A 541 -7.99 -19.42 -7.91
C GLU A 541 -7.56 -19.34 -9.37
N ILE A 542 -6.29 -19.59 -9.62
CA ILE A 542 -5.67 -19.51 -10.94
C ILE A 542 -5.19 -20.91 -11.31
N LYS A 543 -5.77 -21.50 -12.35
CA LYS A 543 -5.30 -22.80 -12.84
C LYS A 543 -3.94 -22.64 -13.50
N MET A 544 -3.06 -23.64 -13.36
CA MET A 544 -1.76 -23.64 -14.02
C MET A 544 -1.95 -23.54 -15.54
N PRO A 545 -1.43 -22.49 -16.20
CA PRO A 545 -1.54 -22.36 -17.65
C PRO A 545 -0.59 -23.35 -18.35
N ASP A 546 -1.07 -23.96 -19.43
CA ASP A 546 -0.22 -24.72 -20.36
C ASP A 546 0.58 -23.78 -21.27
N GLN A 547 1.61 -24.30 -21.95
CA GLN A 547 2.48 -23.51 -22.83
C GLN A 547 1.76 -22.81 -23.99
N ASN A 548 0.64 -23.38 -24.45
CA ASN A 548 -0.15 -22.82 -25.54
C ASN A 548 -1.24 -21.84 -25.06
N THR A 549 -1.40 -21.70 -23.75
CA THR A 549 -2.49 -20.95 -23.13
C THR A 549 -2.10 -19.48 -23.04
N ARG A 550 -2.72 -18.64 -23.88
CA ARG A 550 -2.51 -17.18 -23.87
C ARG A 550 -3.28 -16.45 -22.78
N GLU A 551 -4.33 -17.07 -22.25
CA GLU A 551 -5.25 -16.46 -21.28
C GLU A 551 -5.43 -17.38 -20.09
N VAL A 552 -5.28 -16.83 -18.89
CA VAL A 552 -5.32 -17.62 -17.66
C VAL A 552 -6.75 -17.96 -17.27
N GLU A 553 -7.02 -19.23 -16.97
CA GLU A 553 -8.30 -19.67 -16.41
C GLU A 553 -8.36 -19.31 -14.92
N LEU A 554 -9.33 -18.45 -14.56
CA LEU A 554 -9.50 -17.89 -13.22
C LEU A 554 -10.88 -18.20 -12.67
N ARG A 555 -10.94 -18.50 -11.37
CA ARG A 555 -12.18 -18.69 -10.63
C ARG A 555 -12.18 -17.81 -9.38
N GLU A 556 -13.21 -16.98 -9.24
CA GLU A 556 -13.46 -16.26 -7.98
C GLU A 556 -13.88 -17.23 -6.89
N ARG A 557 -13.18 -17.17 -5.75
CA ARG A 557 -13.48 -18.00 -4.58
C ARG A 557 -14.26 -17.25 -3.52
N ALA A 558 -13.93 -15.98 -3.30
CA ALA A 558 -14.53 -15.16 -2.26
C ALA A 558 -14.22 -13.68 -2.49
N GLN A 559 -15.09 -12.79 -2.01
CA GLN A 559 -14.80 -11.37 -1.82
C GLN A 559 -14.51 -11.11 -0.33
N ILE A 560 -13.42 -10.41 -0.03
CA ILE A 560 -13.03 -10.10 1.35
C ILE A 560 -13.71 -8.79 1.78
N SER A 561 -14.78 -8.91 2.56
CA SER A 561 -15.60 -7.77 2.99
C SER A 561 -14.82 -6.76 3.83
N GLY A 562 -14.77 -5.52 3.34
CA GLY A 562 -14.12 -4.39 3.99
C GLY A 562 -12.65 -4.21 3.64
N LEU A 563 -12.02 -5.13 2.89
CA LEU A 563 -10.63 -4.98 2.44
C LEU A 563 -10.59 -4.35 1.03
N PHE A 564 -9.79 -3.31 0.86
CA PHE A 564 -9.70 -2.54 -0.38
C PHE A 564 -8.27 -2.48 -0.94
N TYR A 565 -8.16 -2.14 -2.23
CA TYR A 565 -6.88 -2.02 -2.95
C TYR A 565 -5.82 -1.13 -2.29
N ASN A 566 -6.23 -0.11 -1.54
CA ASN A 566 -5.31 0.84 -0.89
C ASN A 566 -4.87 0.41 0.51
N ASP A 567 -5.43 -0.68 1.04
CA ASP A 567 -5.06 -1.22 2.35
C ASP A 567 -3.74 -2.01 2.24
N GLU A 568 -2.98 -2.04 3.32
CA GLU A 568 -1.75 -2.84 3.40
C GLU A 568 -2.09 -4.22 3.97
N PHE A 569 -1.67 -5.29 3.30
CA PHE A 569 -1.98 -6.64 3.74
C PHE A 569 -0.86 -7.63 3.41
N SER A 570 -0.79 -8.69 4.22
CA SER A 570 0.02 -9.88 4.00
C SER A 570 -0.90 -11.10 3.97
N ALA A 571 -0.57 -12.11 3.18
CA ALA A 571 -1.37 -13.33 3.10
C ALA A 571 -0.52 -14.58 2.92
N ARG A 572 -1.00 -15.69 3.48
CA ARG A 572 -0.37 -17.01 3.40
C ARG A 572 -1.42 -18.08 3.14
N LEU A 573 -1.12 -18.95 2.20
CA LEU A 573 -1.89 -20.17 1.98
C LEU A 573 -1.45 -21.22 3.01
N CYS A 574 -2.42 -21.74 3.75
CA CYS A 574 -2.19 -22.63 4.88
C CYS A 574 -2.98 -23.93 4.68
N GLY A 575 -2.47 -25.04 5.20
CA GLY A 575 -3.13 -26.34 5.16
C GLY A 575 -3.22 -26.95 6.54
N THR A 576 -4.42 -27.38 6.96
CA THR A 576 -4.64 -28.21 8.14
C THR A 576 -5.24 -29.55 7.75
N ARG A 577 -5.39 -30.46 8.73
CA ARG A 577 -6.15 -31.71 8.56
C ARG A 577 -7.61 -31.46 8.14
N GLU A 578 -8.15 -30.28 8.45
CA GLU A 578 -9.53 -29.88 8.18
C GLU A 578 -9.73 -29.24 6.80
N GLY A 579 -8.65 -28.86 6.11
CA GLY A 579 -8.70 -28.29 4.77
C GLY A 579 -7.63 -27.24 4.49
N LYS A 580 -7.66 -26.69 3.27
CA LYS A 580 -6.82 -25.55 2.87
C LYS A 580 -7.56 -24.24 3.15
N TYR A 581 -6.87 -23.28 3.76
CA TYR A 581 -7.40 -21.93 4.00
C TYR A 581 -6.37 -20.86 3.65
N LEU A 582 -6.83 -19.64 3.42
CA LEU A 582 -6.00 -18.47 3.26
C LEU A 582 -6.10 -17.62 4.53
N LEU A 583 -4.97 -17.30 5.12
CA LEU A 583 -4.88 -16.34 6.22
C LEU A 583 -4.44 -14.99 5.64
N VAL A 584 -5.13 -13.91 6.02
CA VAL A 584 -4.83 -12.55 5.57
C VAL A 584 -4.78 -11.61 6.78
N THR A 585 -3.69 -10.88 6.96
CA THR A 585 -3.57 -9.80 7.93
C THR A 585 -3.64 -8.47 7.19
N ALA A 586 -4.42 -7.52 7.69
CA ALA A 586 -4.62 -6.24 7.01
C ALA A 586 -4.57 -5.03 7.96
N LEU A 587 -3.95 -3.95 7.48
CA LEU A 587 -4.00 -2.60 8.00
C LEU A 587 -4.88 -1.75 7.08
N MET A 588 -6.06 -1.38 7.59
CA MET A 588 -7.12 -0.76 6.81
C MET A 588 -7.18 0.74 7.04
N SER A 589 -7.59 1.48 6.02
CA SER A 589 -7.57 2.94 5.94
C SER A 589 -8.41 3.70 7.00
N ALA A 590 -9.26 3.00 7.77
CA ALA A 590 -10.02 3.55 8.90
C ALA A 590 -9.35 3.32 10.28
N ASN A 591 -8.02 3.10 10.33
CA ASN A 591 -7.32 2.58 11.52
C ASN A 591 -7.90 1.26 12.03
N GLN A 592 -8.60 0.53 11.16
CA GLN A 592 -9.05 -0.81 11.46
C GLN A 592 -7.94 -1.80 11.11
N ARG A 593 -7.85 -2.88 11.87
CA ARG A 593 -6.92 -3.97 11.60
C ARG A 593 -7.68 -5.25 11.74
N ALA A 594 -7.43 -6.17 10.85
CA ALA A 594 -8.18 -7.41 10.81
C ALA A 594 -7.29 -8.58 10.44
N ILE A 595 -7.66 -9.74 10.97
CA ILE A 595 -7.20 -11.05 10.53
C ILE A 595 -8.40 -11.72 9.86
N TYR A 596 -8.21 -12.24 8.66
CA TYR A 596 -9.22 -12.99 7.91
C TYR A 596 -8.73 -14.41 7.71
N LYS A 597 -9.61 -15.39 7.95
CA LYS A 597 -9.38 -16.81 7.60
C LYS A 597 -10.44 -17.24 6.60
N ILE A 598 -9.99 -17.60 5.40
CA ILE A 598 -10.86 -17.86 4.24
C ILE A 598 -10.70 -19.33 3.85
N HIS A 599 -11.76 -20.13 3.96
CA HIS A 599 -11.71 -21.58 3.73
C HIS A 599 -11.83 -21.94 2.25
N ILE A 600 -10.76 -22.45 1.63
CA ILE A 600 -10.70 -22.64 0.17
C ILE A 600 -11.15 -24.06 -0.27
N GLY A 601 -11.46 -24.94 0.68
CA GLY A 601 -11.99 -26.29 0.45
C GLY A 601 -13.47 -26.32 0.04
N ASN A 602 -13.90 -27.39 -0.64
CA ASN A 602 -15.34 -27.69 -0.73
C ASN A 602 -15.85 -27.95 0.70
N PRO A 603 -17.03 -27.44 1.10
CA PRO A 603 -17.57 -27.73 2.42
C PRO A 603 -17.66 -29.25 2.58
N VAL A 604 -16.94 -29.79 3.56
CA VAL A 604 -17.17 -31.15 4.02
C VAL A 604 -18.63 -31.18 4.44
N ARG A 605 -19.46 -31.94 3.72
CA ARG A 605 -20.85 -32.15 4.14
C ARG A 605 -20.80 -32.75 5.54
N PRO A 606 -21.58 -32.21 6.49
CA PRO A 606 -21.60 -32.69 7.87
C PRO A 606 -21.91 -34.18 7.96
#